data_AF-A0A2N5EH57-F1
#
_entry.id   AF-A0A2N5EH57-F1
#
_cell.length_a   1.000
_cell.length_b   1.000
_cell.length_c   1.000
_cell.angle_alpha   90.00
_cell.angle_beta   90.00
_cell.angle_gamma   90.00
#
_symmetry.space_group_name_H-M   'P 1'
#
loop_
_entity.id
_entity.type
_entity.pdbx_description
1 polymer ?
#
loop_
_entity_poly.entity_id
_entity_poly.type
_entity_poly.pdbx_seq_one_letter_code
_entity_poly.pdbx_strand_id
1 'polypeptide(L)' 'EIKGIHTNNNFSFILVNKFPVTDKGKIAWWSDNKLFLTKKYGVPAPDSNGYYTVVIWDFGDGYREMPDVDQGSDLLCFDD' A
#
# COMPACT_ATOMS: atom_id res chain seq x y z
N GLU A 1 -2.09 9.58 6.08
CA GLU A 1 -2.31 8.46 7.05
C GLU A 1 -2.32 7.16 6.27
N ILE A 2 -1.75 6.07 6.80
CA ILE A 2 -1.83 4.74 6.18
C ILE A 2 -3.18 4.13 6.53
N LYS A 3 -3.92 3.65 5.53
CA LYS A 3 -5.28 3.11 5.66
C LYS A 3 -5.35 1.61 5.42
N GLY A 4 -4.48 1.08 4.59
CA GLY A 4 -4.38 -0.35 4.31
C GLY A 4 -3.01 -0.70 3.77
N ILE A 5 -2.57 -1.93 4.00
CA ILE A 5 -1.37 -2.50 3.40
C ILE A 5 -1.74 -3.88 2.91
N HIS A 6 -1.52 -4.10 1.63
CA HIS A 6 -1.81 -5.36 0.97
C HIS A 6 -0.54 -5.89 0.30
N THR A 7 -0.39 -7.20 0.23
CA THR A 7 0.78 -7.83 -0.38
C THR A 7 0.39 -8.91 -1.38
N ASN A 8 1.10 -8.96 -2.51
CA ASN A 8 1.01 -10.06 -3.47
C ASN A 8 2.42 -10.40 -3.94
N ASN A 9 2.93 -11.56 -3.54
CA ASN A 9 4.32 -11.95 -3.77
C ASN A 9 5.30 -10.89 -3.25
N ASN A 10 6.12 -10.31 -4.13
CA ASN A 10 7.07 -9.25 -3.80
C ASN A 10 6.53 -7.83 -4.03
N PHE A 11 5.21 -7.70 -4.27
CA PHE A 11 4.52 -6.42 -4.37
C PHE A 11 3.92 -6.06 -3.01
N SER A 12 4.13 -4.80 -2.61
CA SER A 12 3.48 -4.19 -1.46
C SER A 12 2.66 -2.99 -1.93
N PHE A 13 1.35 -3.03 -1.69
CA PHE A 13 0.42 -1.95 -1.98
C PHE A 13 0.10 -1.20 -0.69
N ILE A 14 0.53 0.05 -0.60
CA ILE A 14 0.32 0.90 0.58
C ILE A 14 -0.74 1.92 0.25
N LEU A 15 -1.89 1.80 0.90
CA LEU A 15 -3.01 2.71 0.73
C LEU A 15 -2.86 3.84 1.73
N VAL A 16 -2.77 5.07 1.23
CA VAL A 16 -2.59 6.25 2.05
C VAL A 16 -3.64 7.30 1.72
N ASN A 17 -3.99 8.10 2.72
CA ASN A 17 -4.73 9.33 2.51
C ASN A 17 -3.77 10.53 2.64
N LYS A 18 -3.92 11.52 1.75
CA LYS A 18 -3.11 12.75 1.66
C LYS A 18 -1.65 12.46 1.33
N PHE A 19 -1.39 11.78 0.23
CA PHE A 19 -0.02 11.52 -0.19
C PHE A 19 0.62 12.82 -0.72
N PRO A 20 1.95 13.01 -0.56
CA PRO A 20 2.58 14.20 -1.11
C PRO A 20 2.45 14.28 -2.63
N VAL A 21 2.05 15.45 -3.14
CA VAL A 21 1.84 15.67 -4.58
C VAL A 21 3.17 15.77 -5.34
N THR A 22 4.19 16.38 -4.71
CA THR A 22 5.50 16.61 -5.34
C THR A 22 6.41 15.39 -5.22
N ASP A 23 7.24 15.15 -6.22
CA ASP A 23 8.16 14.00 -6.21
C ASP A 23 9.15 14.06 -5.04
N LYS A 24 9.65 15.26 -4.70
CA LYS A 24 10.47 15.47 -3.50
C LYS A 24 9.73 15.05 -2.24
N GLY A 25 8.45 15.40 -2.11
CA GLY A 25 7.61 15.00 -0.99
C GLY A 25 7.40 13.49 -0.92
N LYS A 26 7.17 12.83 -2.07
CA LYS A 26 6.99 11.36 -2.14
C LYS A 26 8.25 10.63 -1.70
N ILE A 27 9.42 11.08 -2.18
CA ILE A 27 10.73 10.51 -1.80
C ILE A 27 10.99 10.70 -0.30
N ALA A 28 10.76 11.90 0.23
CA ALA A 28 10.94 12.19 1.65
C ALA A 28 10.02 11.30 2.50
N TRP A 29 8.74 11.23 2.15
CA TRP A 29 7.76 10.40 2.86
C TRP A 29 8.21 8.93 2.89
N TRP A 30 8.66 8.38 1.76
CA TRP A 30 9.17 7.01 1.72
C TRP A 30 10.39 6.83 2.63
N SER A 31 11.37 7.73 2.55
CA SER A 31 12.58 7.68 3.37
C SER A 31 12.26 7.69 4.87
N ASP A 32 11.29 8.52 5.29
CA ASP A 32 10.91 8.68 6.69
C ASP A 32 10.09 7.49 7.23
N ASN A 33 9.28 6.86 6.37
CA ASN A 33 8.35 5.81 6.80
C ASN A 33 8.87 4.39 6.55
N LYS A 34 9.87 4.18 5.68
CA LYS A 34 10.34 2.84 5.30
C LYS A 34 10.65 1.95 6.51
N LEU A 35 11.42 2.45 7.48
CA LEU A 35 11.80 1.66 8.65
C LEU A 35 10.58 1.26 9.50
N PHE A 36 9.65 2.19 9.68
CA PHE A 36 8.41 1.94 10.41
C PHE A 36 7.54 0.90 9.68
N LEU A 37 7.39 1.05 8.37
CA LEU A 37 6.63 0.14 7.51
C LEU A 37 7.18 -1.29 7.56
N THR A 38 8.50 -1.43 7.49
CA THR A 38 9.16 -2.73 7.59
C THR A 38 8.98 -3.35 8.97
N LYS A 39 9.15 -2.58 10.05
CA LYS A 39 9.03 -3.11 11.42
C LYS A 39 7.60 -3.49 11.79
N LYS A 40 6.62 -2.69 11.37
CA LYS A 40 5.22 -2.86 11.80
C LYS A 40 4.44 -3.81 10.88
N TYR A 41 4.71 -3.77 9.58
CA TYR A 41 3.89 -4.46 8.57
C TYR A 41 4.69 -5.42 7.70
N GLY A 42 6.02 -5.51 7.88
CA GLY A 42 6.85 -6.41 7.09
C GLY A 42 7.07 -5.96 5.63
N VAL A 43 6.72 -4.72 5.27
CA VAL A 43 6.87 -4.20 3.90
C VAL A 43 8.06 -3.24 3.74
N PRO A 44 8.76 -3.24 2.59
CA PRO A 44 8.53 -4.14 1.46
C PRO A 44 8.93 -5.58 1.80
N ALA A 45 8.22 -6.53 1.18
CA ALA A 45 8.47 -7.96 1.31
C ALA A 45 9.29 -8.47 0.10
N PRO A 46 10.63 -8.41 0.14
CA PRO A 46 11.44 -8.87 -0.97
C PRO A 46 11.30 -10.38 -1.21
N ASP A 47 11.44 -10.78 -2.48
CA ASP A 47 11.56 -12.18 -2.86
C ASP A 47 12.92 -12.77 -2.43
N SER A 48 13.14 -14.05 -2.73
CA SER A 48 14.38 -14.77 -2.42
C SER A 48 15.64 -14.16 -3.06
N ASN A 49 15.48 -13.36 -4.12
CA ASN A 49 16.58 -12.65 -4.79
C ASN A 49 16.73 -11.20 -4.29
N GLY A 50 15.91 -10.77 -3.33
CA GLY A 50 15.94 -9.43 -2.78
C GLY A 50 15.12 -8.39 -3.57
N TYR A 51 14.41 -8.79 -4.63
CA TYR A 51 13.62 -7.85 -5.43
C TYR A 51 12.26 -7.59 -4.78
N TYR A 52 11.83 -6.33 -4.82
CA TYR A 52 10.51 -5.91 -4.35
C TYR A 52 9.98 -4.73 -5.17
N THR A 53 8.66 -4.62 -5.20
CA THR A 53 7.95 -3.47 -5.75
C THR A 53 7.05 -2.87 -4.68
N VAL A 54 7.12 -1.55 -4.51
CA VAL A 54 6.19 -0.82 -3.64
C VAL A 54 5.34 0.09 -4.51
N VAL A 55 4.03 -0.06 -4.40
CA VAL A 55 3.04 0.81 -5.02
C VAL A 55 2.31 1.55 -3.90
N ILE A 56 2.34 2.88 -3.95
CA ILE A 56 1.64 3.71 -2.97
C ILE A 56 0.47 4.37 -3.67
N TRP A 57 -0.75 4.08 -3.20
CA TRP A 57 -1.98 4.64 -3.76
C TRP A 57 -2.49 5.77 -2.88
N ASP A 58 -2.57 6.98 -3.45
CA ASP A 58 -3.46 8.02 -2.93
C ASP A 58 -4.85 7.77 -3.49
N PHE A 59 -5.62 6.94 -2.78
CA PHE A 59 -6.88 6.40 -3.29
C PHE A 59 -8.04 7.39 -3.19
N GLY A 60 -7.84 8.57 -2.61
CA GLY A 60 -8.89 9.56 -2.38
C GLY A 60 -10.07 8.95 -1.62
N ASP A 61 -11.25 8.96 -2.24
CA ASP A 61 -12.50 8.38 -1.69
C ASP A 61 -12.81 6.98 -2.25
N GLY A 62 -11.91 6.40 -3.06
CA GLY A 62 -12.16 5.21 -3.87
C GLY A 62 -11.93 3.87 -3.16
N TYR A 63 -11.13 3.83 -2.09
CA TYR A 63 -10.94 2.60 -1.30
C TYR A 63 -12.07 2.43 -0.31
N ARG A 64 -12.58 1.20 -0.23
CA ARG A 64 -13.61 0.80 0.73
C ARG A 64 -13.12 -0.47 1.41
N GLU A 65 -13.29 -0.51 2.73
CA GLU A 65 -13.20 -1.78 3.44
C GLU A 65 -14.26 -2.74 2.89
N MET A 66 -13.97 -4.05 2.93
CA MET A 66 -14.81 -5.06 2.29
C MET A 66 -16.26 -4.96 2.80
N PRO A 67 -17.25 -4.74 1.91
CA PRO A 67 -18.63 -4.57 2.32
C PRO A 67 -19.26 -5.92 2.73
N ASP A 68 -20.14 -5.91 3.72
CA ASP A 68 -20.88 -7.10 4.22
C ASP A 68 -22.04 -7.54 3.30
N VAL A 69 -21.95 -7.25 2.00
CA VAL A 69 -23.01 -7.51 1.01
C VAL A 69 -22.41 -8.08 -0.28
N ASP A 70 -23.19 -8.85 -1.04
CA ASP A 70 -22.83 -9.53 -2.30
C ASP A 70 -22.35 -8.61 -3.45
N GLN A 71 -22.11 -7.33 -3.21
CA GLN A 71 -21.58 -6.36 -4.19
C GLN A 71 -20.08 -6.56 -4.49
N GLY A 72 -19.45 -7.63 -3.99
CA GLY A 72 -18.03 -7.91 -4.19
C GLY A 72 -17.63 -8.20 -5.64
N SER A 73 -18.57 -8.60 -6.52
CA SER A 73 -18.25 -8.96 -7.91
C SER A 73 -17.76 -7.79 -8.77
N ASP A 74 -18.15 -6.57 -8.42
CA ASP A 74 -17.87 -5.36 -9.21
C ASP A 74 -16.66 -4.58 -8.66
N LEU A 75 -16.02 -5.09 -7.60
CA LEU A 75 -14.90 -4.44 -6.93
C LEU A 75 -13.58 -5.08 -7.37
N LEU A 76 -12.56 -4.25 -7.62
CA LEU A 76 -11.19 -4.71 -7.70
C LEU A 76 -10.66 -4.91 -6.27
N CYS A 77 -10.51 -6.16 -5.86
CA CYS A 77 -10.05 -6.54 -4.53
C CYS A 77 -8.54 -6.82 -4.50
N PHE A 78 -7.97 -6.76 -3.31
CA PHE A 78 -6.66 -7.35 -3.03
C PHE A 78 -6.84 -8.84 -2.71
N ASP A 79 -5.81 -9.63 -2.95
CA ASP A 79 -5.88 -11.10 -2.85
C ASP A 79 -5.69 -11.63 -1.41
N ASP A 80 -5.31 -10.77 -0.47
CA ASP A 80 -4.95 -11.11 0.91
C ASP A 80 -6.04 -10.86 1.96
#